data_AF-A0A9D2HA65-F1
#
_entry.id   AF-A0A9D2HA65-F1
#
_cell.length_a   1.000
_cell.length_b   1.000
_cell.length_c   1.000
_cell.angle_alpha   90.00
_cell.angle_beta   90.00
_cell.angle_gamma   90.00
#
_symmetry.space_group_name_H-M   'P 1'
#
loop_
_entity.id
_entity.type
_entity.pdbx_description
1 polymer ?
#
loop_
_entity_poly.entity_id
_entity_poly.type
_entity_poly.pdbx_seq_one_letter_code
_entity_poly.pdbx_strand_id
1 'polypeptide(L)' 'MRRYQVKETKEIKTIICNQCGKEIHVTNGCPREGVFSADYTWGYFSGKDGEKHSFDLCEECYDKLLSSFQLPADIEE' A
#
# COMPACT_ATOMS: atom_id res chain seq x y z
N MET A 1 -20.73 15.86 -28.42
CA MET A 1 -20.98 15.68 -26.98
C MET A 1 -19.64 15.32 -26.33
N ARG A 2 -18.89 16.30 -25.79
CA ARG A 2 -17.55 16.05 -25.24
C ARG A 2 -17.71 15.45 -23.85
N ARG A 3 -17.49 14.14 -23.71
CA ARG A 3 -17.44 13.46 -22.41
C ARG A 3 -16.13 13.85 -21.74
N TYR A 4 -16.19 14.80 -20.83
CA TYR A 4 -15.11 15.04 -19.88
C TYR A 4 -15.16 13.88 -18.86
N GLN A 5 -14.18 12.98 -18.94
CA GLN A 5 -13.93 12.04 -17.85
C GLN A 5 -13.39 12.87 -16.69
N VAL A 6 -14.26 13.21 -15.75
CA VAL A 6 -13.86 13.74 -14.45
C VAL A 6 -13.02 12.64 -13.82
N LYS A 7 -11.69 12.80 -13.87
CA LYS A 7 -10.78 12.00 -13.06
C LYS A 7 -11.11 12.39 -11.62
N GLU A 8 -11.91 11.58 -10.95
CA GLU A 8 -12.02 11.60 -9.51
C GLU A 8 -10.63 11.32 -8.96
N THR A 9 -9.84 12.37 -8.76
CA THR A 9 -8.73 12.35 -7.82
C THR A 9 -9.36 12.08 -6.46
N LYS A 10 -9.46 10.78 -6.12
CA LYS A 10 -9.63 10.33 -4.74
C LYS A 10 -8.45 10.94 -3.98
N GLU A 11 -8.65 12.11 -3.42
CA GLU A 11 -7.76 12.68 -2.43
C GLU A 11 -7.77 11.71 -1.25
N ILE A 12 -6.76 10.85 -1.17
CA ILE A 12 -6.59 9.92 -0.06
C ILE A 12 -6.25 10.79 1.15
N LYS A 13 -7.26 11.15 1.94
CA LYS A 13 -7.10 11.99 3.15
C LYS A 13 -6.49 11.21 4.32
N THR A 14 -6.71 9.90 4.33
CA THR A 14 -6.28 9.00 5.40
C THR A 14 -5.91 7.66 4.79
N ILE A 15 -4.75 7.15 5.17
CA ILE A 15 -4.30 5.80 4.84
C ILE A 15 -4.53 4.94 6.08
N ILE A 16 -5.05 3.73 5.91
CA ILE A 16 -5.35 2.83 7.03
C ILE A 16 -4.42 1.63 6.93
N CYS A 17 -3.66 1.35 7.99
CA CYS A 17 -2.82 0.16 8.04
C CYS A 17 -3.69 -1.10 8.04
N ASN A 18 -3.52 -1.97 7.05
CA ASN A 18 -4.28 -3.22 6.90
C ASN A 18 -3.98 -4.25 8.00
N GLN A 19 -2.86 -4.14 8.71
CA GLN A 19 -2.49 -5.09 9.76
C GLN A 19 -3.00 -4.67 11.15
N CYS A 20 -2.88 -3.40 11.54
CA CYS A 20 -3.25 -2.92 12.88
C CYS A 20 -4.45 -1.96 12.90
N GLY A 21 -4.92 -1.49 11.75
CA GLY A 21 -6.02 -0.52 11.65
C GLY A 21 -5.63 0.93 11.94
N LYS A 22 -4.33 1.23 12.13
CA LYS A 22 -3.85 2.60 12.41
C LYS A 22 -4.17 3.54 11.25
N GLU A 23 -4.79 4.68 11.56
CA GLU A 23 -5.12 5.73 10.60
C GLU A 23 -3.99 6.75 10.50
N ILE A 24 -3.36 6.82 9.33
CA ILE A 24 -2.25 7.71 9.02
C ILE A 24 -2.81 8.87 8.20
N HIS A 25 -2.76 10.06 8.77
CA HIS A 25 -3.27 11.26 8.13
C HIS A 25 -2.33 11.72 7.02
N VAL A 26 -2.88 11.96 5.84
CA VAL A 26 -2.14 12.50 4.69
C VAL A 26 -2.36 14.00 4.67
N THR A 27 -1.28 14.77 4.87
CA THR A 27 -1.33 16.23 4.81
C THR A 27 -0.66 16.67 3.52
N ASN A 28 -1.39 17.39 2.66
CA ASN A 28 -0.85 17.95 1.41
C ASN A 28 -0.30 16.90 0.42
N GLY A 29 -0.88 15.69 0.42
CA GLY A 29 -0.44 14.57 -0.41
C GLY A 29 0.73 13.76 0.16
N CYS A 30 1.29 14.15 1.30
CA CYS A 30 2.34 13.41 1.99
C CYS A 30 1.78 12.73 3.26
N PRO A 31 1.96 11.42 3.44
CA PRO A 31 1.66 10.78 4.71
C PRO A 31 2.55 11.39 5.81
N ARG A 32 1.99 11.59 6.99
CA ARG A 32 2.71 12.21 8.13
C ARG A 32 3.70 11.26 8.81
N GLU A 33 3.67 9.98 8.44
CA GLU A 33 4.49 8.88 8.94
C GLU A 33 4.91 7.99 7.76
N GLY A 34 5.89 7.11 7.96
CA GLY A 34 6.28 6.09 6.98
C GLY A 34 5.11 5.14 6.68
N VAL A 35 4.73 5.07 5.40
CA VAL A 35 3.71 4.15 4.88
C VAL A 35 4.32 3.31 3.80
N PHE A 36 4.14 1.99 3.93
CA PHE A 36 4.45 1.05 2.87
C PHE A 36 3.16 0.67 2.13
N SER A 37 3.06 1.10 0.88
CA SER A 37 1.95 0.76 -0.01
C SER A 37 2.40 -0.30 -1.00
N ALA A 38 1.77 -1.47 -0.96
CA ALA A 38 1.98 -2.52 -1.94
C ALA A 38 0.84 -2.52 -2.96
N ASP A 39 1.18 -2.45 -4.25
CA ASP A 39 0.26 -2.71 -5.35
C ASP A 39 0.88 -3.81 -6.21
N TYR A 40 0.38 -5.03 -6.06
CA TYR A 40 0.90 -6.19 -6.77
C TYR A 40 -0.22 -6.92 -7.50
N THR A 41 0.03 -7.21 -8.77
CA THR A 41 -0.87 -7.99 -9.60
C THR A 41 -0.24 -9.36 -9.82
N TRP A 42 -0.93 -10.41 -9.40
CA TRP A 42 -0.47 -11.77 -9.58
C TRP A 42 -0.56 -12.15 -11.06
N GLY A 43 0.60 -12.44 -11.65
CA GLY A 43 0.70 -12.94 -13.02
C GLY A 43 0.23 -14.39 -13.13
N TYR A 44 0.08 -14.85 -14.37
CA TYR A 44 -0.16 -16.25 -14.71
C TYR A 44 0.90 -17.15 -14.06
N PHE A 45 0.53 -18.38 -13.67
CA PHE A 45 1.34 -19.40 -12.97
C PHE A 45 1.43 -19.27 -11.43
N SER A 46 0.54 -18.50 -10.81
CA SER A 46 0.42 -18.43 -9.36
C SER A 46 -0.94 -19.00 -8.90
N GLY A 47 -1.02 -19.54 -7.68
CA GLY A 47 -2.32 -19.99 -7.13
C GLY A 47 -3.35 -18.85 -6.94
N LYS A 48 -2.99 -17.61 -7.31
CA LYS A 48 -3.79 -16.38 -7.24
C LYS A 48 -3.86 -15.68 -8.62
N ASP A 49 -3.80 -16.46 -9.70
CA ASP A 49 -3.79 -15.97 -11.07
C ASP A 49 -4.92 -14.95 -11.33
N GLY A 50 -4.55 -13.72 -11.70
CA GLY A 50 -5.49 -12.65 -12.02
C GLY A 50 -5.99 -11.84 -10.82
N GLU A 51 -5.54 -12.16 -9.60
CA GLU A 51 -5.86 -11.35 -8.42
C GLU A 51 -4.94 -10.13 -8.34
N LYS A 52 -5.51 -8.99 -7.96
CA LYS A 52 -4.76 -7.78 -7.64
C LYS A 52 -4.83 -7.55 -6.14
N HIS A 53 -3.67 -7.50 -5.50
CA HIS A 53 -3.54 -7.25 -4.08
C HIS A 53 -2.99 -5.83 -3.88
N SER A 54 -3.76 -5.01 -3.18
CA SER A 54 -3.35 -3.67 -2.79
C SER A 54 -3.56 -3.49 -1.29
N PHE A 55 -2.53 -3.10 -0.55
CA PHE A 55 -2.61 -2.87 0.89
C PHE A 55 -1.57 -1.85 1.36
N ASP A 56 -1.86 -1.22 2.49
CA ASP A 56 -1.02 -0.23 3.14
C ASP A 56 -0.62 -0.71 4.54
N LEU A 57 0.64 -0.52 4.91
CA LEU A 57 1.16 -0.82 6.24
C LEU A 57 1.83 0.41 6.83
N CYS A 58 1.63 0.61 8.13
CA CYS A 58 2.46 1.55 8.88
C CYS A 58 3.87 1.00 9.04
N GLU A 59 4.86 1.87 9.25
CA GLU A 59 6.26 1.51 9.52
C GLU A 59 6.40 0.36 10.55
N GLU A 60 5.75 0.46 11.70
CA GLU A 60 5.79 -0.57 12.74
C GLU A 60 5.25 -1.94 12.30
N CYS A 61 4.27 -1.96 11.39
CA CYS A 61 3.71 -3.19 10.83
C CYS A 61 4.58 -3.74 9.71
N TYR A 62 5.20 -2.85 8.93
CA TYR A 62 6.21 -3.23 7.96
C TYR A 62 7.43 -3.88 8.64
N ASP A 63 7.94 -3.34 9.74
CA ASP A 63 9.02 -3.97 10.52
C ASP A 63 8.64 -5.36 11.04
N LYS A 64 7.40 -5.51 11.53
CA LYS A 64 6.88 -6.83 11.96
C LYS A 64 6.77 -7.80 10.79
N LEU A 65 6.37 -7.32 9.62
CA LEU A 65 6.31 -8.12 8.40
C LEU A 65 7.71 -8.59 8.02
N LEU A 66 8.70 -7.69 7.98
CA LEU A 66 10.10 -8.04 7.73
C LEU A 66 10.64 -9.03 8.76
N SER A 67 10.31 -8.84 10.04
CA SER A 67 10.70 -9.75 11.12
C SER A 67 10.11 -11.16 10.96
N SER A 68 9.01 -11.29 10.24
CA SER A 68 8.39 -12.60 9.95
C SER A 68 9.01 -13.30 8.74
N PHE A 69 9.85 -12.63 7.97
CA PHE A 69 10.46 -13.23 6.79
C PHE A 69 11.54 -14.23 7.18
N GLN A 70 11.53 -15.37 6.50
CA GLN A 70 12.59 -16.37 6.64
C GLN A 70 13.92 -15.87 6.04
N LEU A 71 13.85 -14.95 5.08
CA LEU A 71 14.98 -14.26 4.48
C LEU A 71 14.83 -12.75 4.71
N PRO A 72 15.87 -12.04 5.17
CA PRO A 72 15.78 -10.60 5.35
C PRO A 72 15.48 -9.91 4.02
N ALA A 73 14.73 -8.80 4.07
CA ALA A 73 14.58 -7.96 2.91
C ALA A 73 15.93 -7.31 2.54
N ASP A 74 16.16 -7.16 1.25
CA ASP A 74 17.28 -6.39 0.73
C ASP A 74 16.97 -4.89 0.92
N ILE A 75 17.86 -4.17 1.60
CA ILE A 75 17.70 -2.75 1.95
C ILE A 75 18.88 -2.00 1.32
N GLU A 76 18.59 -1.13 0.35
CA GLU A 76 19.57 -0.24 -0.30
C GLU A 76 19.35 1.21 0.18
N GLU A 77 20.44 1.96 0.44
CA GLU A 77 20.45 3.38 0.86
C GLU A 77 20.62 4.36 -0.32
#